data_AF-A0A2W5GMR3-F1
#
_entry.id   AF-A0A2W5GMR3-F1
#
_cell.length_a   1.000
_cell.length_b   1.000
_cell.length_c   1.000
_cell.angle_alpha   90.00
_cell.angle_beta   90.00
_cell.angle_gamma   90.00
#
_symmetry.space_group_name_H-M   'P 1'
#
loop_
_entity.id
_entity.type
_entity.pdbx_description
1 polymer ?
#
loop_
_entity_poly.entity_id
_entity_poly.type
_entity_poly.pdbx_seq_one_letter_code
_entity_poly.pdbx_strand_id
1 'polypeptide(L)'
;MRNTFLIVLLVTFLQSCAQNSHTTKTVLTHYNPANAIEKNMPPDLREISGITFTNNDSIIYAEQDELGNVYAFNTNTNQTSKVYSLGIKGDFEDIVYSNGIFYLLRSDGRIFTFSSESMAQTTNYTEFENIVPKAEYEGLYYQKKSNSLFLLAKTIPEKEMGIIYQLGVDNAGQIKNNKTIKLNTKDWKHVLGYTINHFRPSAISFSGIDNQWFIL
;
A
#
# COMPACT_ATOMS: atom_id res chain seq x y z
N MET A 1 83.54 -16.65 8.71
CA MET A 1 82.22 -17.23 9.02
C MET A 1 81.21 -16.09 9.00
N ARG A 2 80.12 -16.29 8.28
CA ARG A 2 79.21 -15.26 7.73
C ARG A 2 77.95 -15.20 8.60
N ASN A 3 77.73 -14.12 9.35
CA ASN A 3 76.49 -13.92 10.11
C ASN A 3 75.73 -12.71 9.56
N THR A 4 74.74 -13.03 8.73
CA THR A 4 73.73 -12.14 8.19
C THR A 4 72.77 -11.73 9.29
N PHE A 5 72.62 -10.44 9.58
CA PHE A 5 71.53 -9.94 10.45
C PHE A 5 70.25 -9.79 9.64
N LEU A 6 69.21 -10.51 10.08
CA LEU A 6 67.88 -10.52 9.48
C LEU A 6 67.09 -9.30 10.01
N ILE A 7 66.78 -8.36 9.12
CA ILE A 7 65.86 -7.24 9.42
C ILE A 7 64.44 -7.79 9.32
N VAL A 8 63.75 -7.90 10.46
CA VAL A 8 62.31 -8.21 10.49
C VAL A 8 61.56 -6.89 10.34
N LEU A 9 61.13 -6.58 9.12
CA LEU A 9 60.25 -5.46 8.81
C LEU A 9 58.81 -5.86 9.17
N LEU A 10 58.32 -5.40 10.33
CA LEU A 10 56.94 -5.61 10.76
C LEU A 10 56.02 -4.68 9.95
N VAL A 11 55.50 -5.17 8.83
CA VAL A 11 54.49 -4.46 8.02
C VAL A 11 53.13 -4.62 8.70
N THR A 12 52.73 -3.62 9.47
CA THR A 12 51.37 -3.49 10.00
C THR A 12 50.41 -3.18 8.84
N PHE A 13 49.71 -4.19 8.33
CA PHE A 13 48.57 -4.00 7.45
C PHE A 13 47.44 -3.33 8.24
N LEU A 14 47.34 -2.01 8.13
CA LEU A 14 46.13 -1.27 8.46
C LEU A 14 45.07 -1.61 7.41
N GLN A 15 44.32 -2.70 7.64
CA GLN A 15 43.05 -2.89 6.95
C GLN A 15 42.05 -1.88 7.51
N SER A 16 42.07 -0.69 6.92
CA SER A 16 40.94 0.22 6.98
C SER A 16 39.77 -0.47 6.27
N CYS A 17 38.87 -1.08 7.04
CA CYS A 17 37.54 -1.38 6.54
C CYS A 17 36.93 -0.05 6.09
N ALA A 18 36.87 0.16 4.77
CA ALA A 18 36.02 1.18 4.18
C ALA A 18 34.60 0.90 4.69
N GLN A 19 34.17 1.68 5.66
CA GLN A 19 32.79 1.68 6.09
C GLN A 19 32.02 2.25 4.90
N ASN A 20 31.43 1.35 4.10
CA ASN A 20 30.48 1.74 3.07
C ASN A 20 29.40 2.54 3.81
N SER A 21 29.46 3.86 3.72
CA SER A 21 28.31 4.68 4.03
C SER A 21 27.23 4.20 3.07
N HIS A 22 26.28 3.41 3.57
CA HIS A 22 25.03 3.21 2.88
C HIS A 22 24.38 4.59 2.81
N THR A 23 24.74 5.37 1.77
CA THR A 23 23.93 6.48 1.31
C THR A 23 22.60 5.85 0.94
N THR A 24 21.63 5.97 1.86
CA THR A 24 20.24 5.62 1.63
C THR A 24 19.83 6.39 0.38
N LYS A 25 19.78 5.71 -0.76
CA LYS A 25 19.29 6.30 -2.00
C LYS A 25 17.90 6.81 -1.67
N THR A 26 17.68 8.12 -1.75
CA THR A 26 16.39 8.71 -1.41
C THR A 26 15.33 8.03 -2.25
N VAL A 27 14.45 7.26 -1.62
CA VAL A 27 13.42 6.43 -2.29
C VAL A 27 12.36 7.28 -3.00
N LEU A 28 12.42 8.60 -2.80
CA LEU A 28 11.46 9.58 -3.29
C LEU A 28 12.02 10.49 -4.39
N THR A 29 13.03 10.07 -5.16
CA THR A 29 13.60 10.94 -6.23
C THR A 29 12.57 11.41 -7.26
N HIS A 30 11.46 10.69 -7.41
CA HIS A 30 10.35 11.03 -8.31
C HIS A 30 9.18 11.73 -7.62
N TYR A 31 9.24 11.95 -6.30
CA TYR A 31 8.21 12.63 -5.53
C TYR A 31 8.76 13.96 -4.98
N ASN A 32 7.98 15.03 -5.10
CA ASN A 32 8.34 16.33 -4.57
C ASN A 32 7.30 16.81 -3.53
N PRO A 33 7.34 16.27 -2.30
CA PRO A 33 6.37 16.62 -1.27
C PRO A 33 6.42 18.10 -0.88
N ALA A 34 7.55 18.79 -1.12
CA ALA A 34 7.67 20.23 -0.85
C ALA A 34 6.77 21.10 -1.75
N ASN A 35 6.31 20.56 -2.88
CA ASN A 35 5.40 21.24 -3.81
C ASN A 35 4.02 20.55 -3.87
N ALA A 36 3.59 19.93 -2.77
CA ALA A 36 2.26 19.34 -2.67
C ALA A 36 1.17 20.41 -2.83
N ILE A 37 0.06 20.03 -3.46
CA ILE A 37 -1.13 20.87 -3.60
C ILE A 37 -2.15 20.44 -2.56
N GLU A 38 -2.59 21.37 -1.72
CA GLU A 38 -3.64 21.13 -0.73
C GLU A 38 -5.02 21.48 -1.31
N LYS A 39 -6.01 20.62 -1.08
CA LYS A 39 -7.39 20.79 -1.51
C LYS A 39 -8.32 20.44 -0.35
N ASN A 40 -9.20 21.37 0.01
CA ASN A 40 -10.24 21.09 1.00
C ASN A 40 -11.31 20.19 0.38
N MET A 41 -11.63 19.10 1.08
CA MET A 41 -12.70 18.18 0.71
C MET A 41 -14.04 18.65 1.29
N PRO A 42 -15.17 18.37 0.61
CA PRO A 42 -16.50 18.67 1.15
C PRO A 42 -16.80 17.83 2.39
N PRO A 43 -17.77 18.23 3.23
CA PRO A 43 -18.16 17.48 4.43
C PRO A 43 -18.52 16.01 4.18
N ASP A 44 -19.08 15.70 3.01
CA ASP A 44 -19.43 14.34 2.58
C ASP A 44 -18.21 13.41 2.45
N LEU A 45 -17.00 13.98 2.40
CA LEU A 45 -15.69 13.32 2.31
C LEU A 45 -14.83 13.65 3.55
N ARG A 46 -15.46 13.88 4.70
CA ARG A 46 -14.76 14.18 5.95
C ARG A 46 -13.85 13.03 6.41
N GLU A 47 -14.23 11.80 6.08
CA GLU A 47 -13.56 10.56 6.51
C GLU A 47 -13.27 9.69 5.27
N ILE A 48 -12.19 10.06 4.56
CA ILE A 48 -11.60 9.30 3.46
C ILE A 48 -10.55 8.36 4.06
N SER A 49 -10.64 7.07 3.78
CA SER A 49 -9.62 6.08 4.13
C SER A 49 -8.80 5.60 2.92
N GLY A 50 -9.29 5.80 1.69
CA GLY A 50 -8.73 5.24 0.47
C GLY A 50 -9.00 6.03 -0.80
N ILE A 51 -8.05 6.05 -1.71
CA ILE A 51 -8.22 6.71 -3.01
C ILE A 51 -7.68 5.86 -4.15
N THR A 52 -8.34 5.93 -5.30
CA THR A 52 -7.84 5.35 -6.54
C THR A 52 -8.03 6.29 -7.71
N PHE A 53 -7.20 6.09 -8.73
CA PHE A 53 -7.37 6.68 -10.05
C PHE A 53 -7.89 5.63 -11.02
N THR A 54 -8.52 6.09 -12.10
CA THR A 54 -8.77 5.26 -13.28
C THR A 54 -7.71 5.57 -14.34
N ASN A 55 -8.07 5.52 -15.62
CA ASN A 55 -7.21 6.03 -16.69
C ASN A 55 -7.22 7.57 -16.80
N ASN A 56 -8.04 8.25 -15.99
CA ASN A 56 -8.13 9.71 -15.94
C ASN A 56 -7.56 10.23 -14.61
N ASP A 57 -6.33 10.73 -14.65
CA ASP A 57 -5.60 11.23 -13.48
C ASP A 57 -6.18 12.54 -12.91
N SER A 58 -7.10 13.20 -13.63
CA SER A 58 -7.81 14.38 -13.11
C SER A 58 -8.98 14.04 -12.20
N ILE A 59 -9.37 12.76 -12.10
CA ILE A 59 -10.47 12.31 -11.27
C ILE A 59 -9.94 11.33 -10.21
N ILE A 60 -10.07 11.75 -8.95
CA ILE A 60 -9.83 10.89 -7.79
C ILE A 60 -11.16 10.22 -7.44
N TYR A 61 -11.14 8.90 -7.28
CA TYR A 61 -12.23 8.16 -6.66
C TYR A 61 -11.86 7.94 -5.20
N ALA A 62 -12.57 8.61 -4.31
CA ALA A 62 -12.41 8.52 -2.88
C ALA A 62 -13.60 7.75 -2.30
N GLU A 63 -13.34 6.82 -1.41
CA GLU A 63 -14.38 6.22 -0.60
C GLU A 63 -14.73 7.10 0.61
N GLN A 64 -15.75 6.68 1.36
CA GLN A 64 -16.04 7.22 2.67
C GLN A 64 -16.30 6.04 3.61
N ASP A 65 -15.62 6.06 4.75
CA ASP A 65 -15.45 4.94 5.67
C ASP A 65 -16.76 4.38 6.26
N GLU A 66 -17.73 5.22 6.63
CA GLU A 66 -18.91 4.78 7.38
C GLU A 66 -20.02 4.17 6.50
N LEU A 67 -20.14 4.61 5.24
CA LEU A 67 -21.32 4.36 4.40
C LEU A 67 -21.02 3.61 3.09
N GLY A 68 -19.76 3.29 2.81
CA GLY A 68 -19.38 2.60 1.56
C GLY A 68 -19.79 3.39 0.32
N ASN A 69 -19.76 4.72 0.44
CA ASN A 69 -20.00 5.62 -0.67
C ASN A 69 -18.69 5.85 -1.42
N VAL A 70 -18.78 6.03 -2.72
CA VAL A 70 -17.63 6.45 -3.54
C VAL A 70 -17.97 7.75 -4.21
N TYR A 71 -17.06 8.71 -4.12
CA TYR A 71 -17.15 10.02 -4.71
C TYR A 71 -16.07 10.18 -5.77
N ALA A 72 -16.44 10.83 -6.88
CA ALA A 72 -15.50 11.32 -7.86
C ALA A 72 -15.18 12.78 -7.53
N PHE A 73 -13.90 13.08 -7.32
CA PHE A 73 -13.37 14.43 -7.12
C PHE A 73 -12.54 14.84 -8.34
N ASN A 74 -12.96 15.92 -9.00
CA ASN A 74 -12.22 16.50 -10.13
C ASN A 74 -11.17 17.50 -9.62
N THR A 75 -9.90 17.17 -9.79
CA THR A 75 -8.77 17.97 -9.27
C THR A 75 -8.61 19.32 -9.96
N ASN A 76 -9.13 19.47 -11.18
CA ASN A 76 -9.09 20.71 -11.96
C ASN A 76 -10.20 21.67 -11.55
N THR A 77 -11.42 21.17 -11.32
CA THR A 77 -12.60 22.01 -11.02
C THR A 77 -12.95 22.07 -9.53
N ASN A 78 -12.32 21.23 -8.70
CA ASN A 78 -12.67 20.97 -7.31
C ASN A 78 -14.13 20.53 -7.11
N GLN A 79 -14.76 19.96 -8.14
CA GLN A 79 -16.11 19.44 -8.05
C GLN A 79 -16.08 18.01 -7.51
N THR A 80 -16.99 17.73 -6.58
CA THR A 80 -17.21 16.40 -6.03
C THR A 80 -18.60 15.93 -6.38
N SER A 81 -18.73 14.67 -6.78
CA SER A 81 -20.02 14.01 -6.96
C SER A 81 -19.99 12.62 -6.34
N LYS A 82 -21.06 12.26 -5.63
CA LYS A 82 -21.25 10.87 -5.22
C LYS A 82 -21.57 10.05 -6.46
N VAL A 83 -20.73 9.07 -6.76
CA VAL A 83 -20.84 8.25 -7.97
C VAL A 83 -21.24 6.83 -7.70
N TYR A 84 -21.19 6.35 -6.45
CA TYR A 84 -21.63 5.01 -6.09
C TYR A 84 -22.00 4.93 -4.60
N SER A 85 -22.84 3.96 -4.24
CA SER A 85 -23.14 3.61 -2.86
C SER A 85 -23.46 2.13 -2.76
N LEU A 86 -22.79 1.44 -1.82
CA LEU A 86 -23.15 0.07 -1.44
C LEU A 86 -24.51 0.01 -0.72
N GLY A 87 -24.90 1.09 -0.02
CA GLY A 87 -26.14 1.14 0.75
C GLY A 87 -26.06 0.40 2.10
N ILE A 88 -24.86 0.07 2.56
CA ILE A 88 -24.61 -0.59 3.85
C ILE A 88 -23.66 0.25 4.70
N LYS A 89 -23.86 0.20 6.01
CA LYS A 89 -22.90 0.79 6.95
C LYS A 89 -21.73 -0.16 7.17
N GLY A 90 -20.56 0.40 7.41
CA GLY A 90 -19.35 -0.37 7.61
C GLY A 90 -18.21 0.52 8.08
N ASP A 91 -17.03 -0.07 8.05
CA ASP A 91 -15.75 0.55 8.35
C ASP A 91 -14.88 0.26 7.12
N PHE A 92 -15.06 1.09 6.09
CA PHE A 92 -14.42 0.95 4.79
C PHE A 92 -13.05 1.61 4.81
N GLU A 93 -12.06 0.90 4.29
CA GLU A 93 -10.66 1.19 4.60
C GLU A 93 -9.84 1.54 3.36
N ASP A 94 -10.22 1.01 2.20
CA ASP A 94 -9.49 1.31 0.97
C ASP A 94 -10.33 1.05 -0.29
N ILE A 95 -9.96 1.69 -1.40
CA ILE A 95 -10.57 1.49 -2.72
C ILE A 95 -9.49 1.36 -3.79
N VAL A 96 -9.68 0.40 -4.69
CA VAL A 96 -8.78 0.16 -5.81
C VAL A 96 -9.56 -0.02 -7.11
N TYR A 97 -9.05 0.52 -8.19
CA TYR A 97 -9.57 0.30 -9.54
C TYR A 97 -8.64 -0.60 -10.38
N SER A 98 -9.22 -1.54 -11.11
CA SER A 98 -8.53 -2.34 -12.11
C SER A 98 -9.48 -2.75 -13.23
N ASN A 99 -9.10 -2.48 -14.48
CA ASN A 99 -9.77 -2.98 -15.69
C ASN A 99 -11.30 -2.81 -15.70
N GLY A 100 -11.81 -1.65 -15.31
CA GLY A 100 -13.26 -1.37 -15.28
C GLY A 100 -13.96 -1.80 -13.99
N ILE A 101 -13.23 -2.34 -13.02
CA ILE A 101 -13.78 -2.88 -11.77
C ILE A 101 -13.18 -2.13 -10.60
N PHE A 102 -14.04 -1.70 -9.68
CA PHE A 102 -13.65 -1.19 -8.38
C PHE A 102 -13.70 -2.31 -7.34
N TYR A 103 -12.78 -2.25 -6.39
CA TYR A 103 -12.68 -3.13 -5.24
C TYR A 103 -12.67 -2.24 -4.02
N LEU A 104 -13.69 -2.37 -3.18
CA LEU A 104 -13.80 -1.63 -1.93
C LEU A 104 -13.55 -2.58 -0.75
N LEU A 105 -12.57 -2.24 0.07
CA LEU A 105 -12.18 -2.99 1.26
C LEU A 105 -12.99 -2.52 2.46
N ARG A 106 -13.47 -3.47 3.27
CA ARG A 106 -13.93 -3.23 4.63
C ARG A 106 -12.96 -3.81 5.64
N SER A 107 -12.87 -3.23 6.82
CA SER A 107 -11.87 -3.55 7.84
C SER A 107 -11.85 -5.01 8.27
N ASP A 108 -12.96 -5.73 8.13
CA ASP A 108 -13.06 -7.16 8.40
C ASP A 108 -12.53 -8.08 7.28
N GLY A 109 -11.93 -7.52 6.23
CA GLY A 109 -11.32 -8.24 5.12
C GLY A 109 -12.32 -8.66 4.04
N ARG A 110 -13.58 -8.22 4.13
CA ARG A 110 -14.53 -8.35 3.02
C ARG A 110 -14.18 -7.38 1.90
N ILE A 111 -14.32 -7.84 0.67
CA ILE A 111 -14.11 -7.01 -0.53
C ILE A 111 -15.39 -6.98 -1.35
N PHE A 112 -15.82 -5.78 -1.71
CA PHE A 112 -16.98 -5.54 -2.55
C PHE A 112 -16.51 -5.08 -3.92
N THR A 113 -17.03 -5.69 -4.99
CA THR A 113 -16.67 -5.33 -6.36
C THR A 113 -17.84 -4.83 -7.16
N PHE A 114 -17.62 -3.77 -7.92
CA PHE A 114 -18.63 -3.19 -8.81
C PHE A 114 -17.99 -2.61 -10.07
N SER A 115 -18.73 -2.68 -11.18
CA SER A 115 -18.28 -2.16 -12.47
C SER A 115 -18.32 -0.63 -12.49
N SER A 116 -17.34 -0.01 -13.15
CA SER A 116 -17.36 1.41 -13.49
C SER A 116 -18.58 1.81 -14.30
N GLU A 117 -19.10 0.89 -15.13
CA GLU A 117 -20.30 1.11 -15.95
C GLU A 117 -21.58 1.12 -15.09
N SER A 118 -21.53 0.49 -13.92
CA SER A 118 -22.64 0.41 -12.97
C SER A 118 -22.57 1.47 -11.88
N MET A 119 -21.64 2.42 -11.93
CA MET A 119 -21.50 3.44 -10.87
C MET A 119 -22.80 4.23 -10.66
N ALA A 120 -23.48 4.64 -11.74
CA ALA A 120 -24.79 5.31 -11.64
C ALA A 120 -25.92 4.42 -11.07
N GLN A 121 -25.70 3.12 -10.90
CA GLN A 121 -26.64 2.16 -10.35
C GLN A 121 -26.26 1.84 -8.90
N THR A 122 -27.09 2.28 -7.96
CA THR A 122 -26.90 1.95 -6.54
C THR A 122 -27.03 0.43 -6.32
N THR A 123 -26.27 -0.13 -5.38
CA THR A 123 -26.44 -1.51 -4.83
C THR A 123 -26.10 -2.71 -5.74
N ASN A 124 -25.56 -2.51 -6.95
CA ASN A 124 -25.05 -3.63 -7.75
C ASN A 124 -23.59 -3.93 -7.40
N TYR A 125 -23.33 -4.99 -6.65
CA TYR A 125 -22.00 -5.46 -6.29
C TYR A 125 -21.93 -6.98 -6.16
N THR A 126 -20.70 -7.51 -6.21
CA THR A 126 -20.37 -8.86 -5.71
C THR A 126 -19.59 -8.72 -4.41
N GLU A 127 -19.94 -9.51 -3.42
CA GLU A 127 -19.26 -9.55 -2.11
C GLU A 127 -18.40 -10.80 -2.01
N PHE A 128 -17.15 -10.60 -1.58
CA PHE A 128 -16.21 -11.66 -1.25
C PHE A 128 -15.96 -11.66 0.25
N GLU A 129 -16.38 -12.72 0.92
CA GLU A 129 -16.17 -12.93 2.35
C GLU A 129 -15.35 -14.18 2.63
N ASN A 130 -14.74 -14.25 3.82
CA ASN A 130 -13.92 -15.39 4.27
C ASN A 130 -12.76 -15.76 3.31
N ILE A 131 -12.28 -14.81 2.50
CA ILE A 131 -11.15 -14.98 1.57
C ILE A 131 -9.78 -14.89 2.26
N VAL A 132 -9.76 -14.35 3.47
CA VAL A 132 -8.61 -14.22 4.36
C VAL A 132 -9.05 -14.49 5.81
N PRO A 133 -8.12 -14.83 6.73
CA PRO A 133 -8.43 -14.96 8.16
C PRO A 133 -9.07 -13.70 8.74
N LYS A 134 -9.86 -13.85 9.80
CA LYS A 134 -10.45 -12.69 10.51
C LYS A 134 -9.34 -11.86 11.17
N ALA A 135 -9.25 -10.59 10.80
CA ALA A 135 -8.36 -9.58 11.36
C ALA A 135 -8.89 -8.18 10.96
N GLU A 136 -8.21 -7.13 11.40
CA GLU A 136 -8.38 -5.78 10.87
C GLU A 136 -7.43 -5.56 9.68
N TYR A 137 -7.95 -4.99 8.60
CA TYR A 137 -7.24 -4.74 7.35
C TYR A 137 -7.40 -3.29 6.91
N GLU A 138 -6.33 -2.64 6.45
CA GLU A 138 -6.32 -1.17 6.23
C GLU A 138 -5.86 -0.77 4.83
N GLY A 139 -5.27 -1.70 4.08
CA GLY A 139 -4.63 -1.34 2.83
C GLY A 139 -4.96 -2.35 1.74
N LEU A 140 -5.28 -1.85 0.56
CA LEU A 140 -5.54 -2.62 -0.63
C LEU A 140 -4.77 -2.00 -1.79
N TYR A 141 -4.05 -2.84 -2.54
CA TYR A 141 -3.40 -2.38 -3.77
C TYR A 141 -3.53 -3.41 -4.88
N TYR A 142 -3.88 -2.98 -6.09
CA TYR A 142 -3.84 -3.84 -7.26
C TYR A 142 -2.51 -3.72 -7.99
N GLN A 143 -1.82 -4.84 -8.17
CA GLN A 143 -0.65 -4.93 -9.02
C GLN A 143 -0.99 -5.59 -10.36
N LYS A 144 -0.85 -4.82 -11.45
CA LYS A 144 -1.05 -5.29 -12.82
C LYS A 144 -0.15 -6.48 -13.19
N LYS A 145 1.12 -6.47 -12.77
CA LYS A 145 2.13 -7.49 -13.13
C LYS A 145 1.72 -8.90 -12.69
N SER A 146 1.17 -9.05 -11.49
CA SER A 146 0.72 -10.34 -10.98
C SER A 146 -0.78 -10.57 -11.15
N ASN A 147 -1.51 -9.56 -11.64
CA ASN A 147 -2.97 -9.51 -11.63
C ASN A 147 -3.53 -9.90 -10.26
N SER A 148 -3.07 -9.21 -9.21
CA SER A 148 -3.44 -9.53 -7.83
C SER A 148 -3.71 -8.27 -7.01
N LEU A 149 -4.64 -8.40 -6.07
CA LEU A 149 -4.79 -7.48 -4.95
C LEU A 149 -3.79 -7.85 -3.86
N PHE A 150 -3.26 -6.85 -3.17
CA PHE A 150 -2.38 -6.98 -2.01
C PHE A 150 -3.10 -6.34 -0.83
N LEU A 151 -3.62 -7.20 0.05
CA LEU A 151 -4.42 -6.82 1.21
C LEU A 151 -3.54 -6.83 2.47
N LEU A 152 -3.37 -5.68 3.10
CA LEU A 152 -2.50 -5.46 4.25
C LEU A 152 -3.29 -5.54 5.57
N ALA A 153 -2.85 -6.40 6.48
CA ALA A 153 -3.39 -6.46 7.83
C ALA A 153 -2.87 -5.30 8.71
N LYS A 154 -3.75 -4.65 9.45
CA LYS A 154 -3.41 -3.59 10.42
C LYS A 154 -2.56 -4.13 11.55
N THR A 155 -3.01 -5.24 12.14
CA THR A 155 -2.35 -5.83 13.30
C THR A 155 -2.46 -7.34 13.26
N ILE A 156 -1.42 -7.99 13.76
CA ILE A 156 -1.40 -9.42 14.03
C ILE A 156 -0.89 -9.66 15.46
N PRO A 157 -1.08 -10.85 16.05
CA PRO A 157 -0.60 -11.14 17.40
C PRO A 157 0.91 -10.89 17.59
N GLU A 158 1.73 -11.17 16.58
CA GLU A 158 3.15 -10.84 16.58
C GLU A 158 3.39 -9.37 16.22
N LYS A 159 3.58 -8.53 17.24
CA LYS A 159 3.69 -7.07 17.12
C LYS A 159 4.74 -6.53 16.12
N GLU A 160 5.83 -7.26 15.92
CA GLU A 160 6.95 -6.85 15.05
C GLU A 160 6.84 -7.48 13.65
N MET A 161 5.69 -8.04 13.30
CA MET A 161 5.43 -8.64 12.01
C MET A 161 4.22 -8.02 11.31
N GLY A 162 4.29 -7.98 9.98
CA GLY A 162 3.18 -7.62 9.10
C GLY A 162 2.77 -8.81 8.24
N ILE A 163 1.50 -8.81 7.84
CA ILE A 163 0.97 -9.78 6.87
C ILE A 163 0.34 -9.03 5.70
N ILE A 164 0.73 -9.43 4.49
CA ILE A 164 0.03 -9.08 3.27
C ILE A 164 -0.52 -10.37 2.64
N TYR A 165 -1.79 -10.35 2.26
CA TYR A 165 -2.39 -11.39 1.44
C TYR A 165 -2.38 -10.94 -0.01
N GLN A 166 -1.68 -11.69 -0.87
CA GLN A 166 -1.75 -11.54 -2.31
C GLN A 166 -2.92 -12.39 -2.82
N LEU A 167 -3.95 -11.74 -3.35
CA LEU A 167 -5.19 -12.35 -3.83
C LEU A 167 -5.24 -12.25 -5.35
N GLY A 168 -5.25 -13.37 -6.07
CA GLY A 168 -5.38 -13.35 -7.53
C GLY A 168 -6.74 -12.78 -7.95
N VAL A 169 -6.79 -12.02 -9.03
CA VAL A 169 -8.06 -11.58 -9.64
C VAL A 169 -8.15 -12.06 -11.08
N ASP A 170 -9.37 -12.26 -11.59
CA ASP A 170 -9.60 -12.49 -13.01
C ASP A 170 -10.25 -11.30 -13.71
N ASN A 171 -10.48 -11.44 -15.01
CA ASN A 171 -11.03 -10.37 -15.85
C ASN A 171 -12.47 -9.98 -15.50
N ALA A 172 -13.20 -10.83 -14.77
CA ALA A 172 -14.55 -10.55 -14.29
C ALA A 172 -14.55 -10.00 -12.85
N GLY A 173 -13.37 -9.69 -12.31
CA GLY A 173 -13.20 -9.17 -10.96
C GLY A 173 -13.30 -10.22 -9.86
N GLN A 174 -13.34 -11.50 -10.20
CA GLN A 174 -13.46 -12.57 -9.21
C GLN A 174 -12.13 -12.77 -8.49
N ILE A 175 -12.21 -12.83 -7.16
CA ILE A 175 -11.05 -13.08 -6.30
C ILE A 175 -10.79 -14.59 -6.21
N LYS A 176 -9.51 -14.96 -6.36
CA LYS A 176 -9.00 -16.33 -6.36
C LYS A 176 -7.81 -16.42 -5.40
N ASN A 177 -7.39 -17.66 -5.11
CA ASN A 177 -6.12 -18.08 -4.50
C ASN A 177 -5.39 -17.00 -3.70
N ASN A 178 -5.26 -17.19 -2.39
CA ASN A 178 -4.41 -16.31 -1.59
C ASN A 178 -2.98 -16.89 -1.44
N LYS A 179 -2.01 -15.98 -1.40
CA LYS A 179 -0.65 -16.25 -0.92
C LYS A 179 -0.37 -15.31 0.24
N THR A 180 0.19 -15.83 1.32
CA THR A 180 0.60 -15.00 2.46
C THR A 180 2.05 -14.53 2.27
N ILE A 181 2.27 -13.24 2.45
CA ILE A 181 3.58 -12.58 2.52
C ILE A 181 3.76 -12.09 3.95
N LYS A 182 4.85 -12.50 4.60
CA LYS A 182 5.21 -12.05 5.95
C LYS A 182 6.27 -10.97 5.86
N LEU A 183 6.07 -9.89 6.60
CA LEU A 183 7.01 -8.79 6.76
C LEU A 183 7.59 -8.88 8.17
N ASN A 184 8.90 -9.00 8.29
CA ASN A 184 9.56 -8.95 9.59
C ASN A 184 10.16 -7.56 9.78
N THR A 185 9.52 -6.73 10.61
CA THR A 185 9.91 -5.32 10.76
C THR A 185 11.26 -5.14 11.46
N LYS A 186 11.76 -6.17 12.16
CA LYS A 186 13.12 -6.17 12.72
C LYS A 186 14.18 -6.01 11.64
N ASP A 187 13.90 -6.55 10.47
CA ASP A 187 14.82 -6.50 9.34
C ASP A 187 14.97 -5.06 8.84
N TRP A 188 14.10 -4.11 9.22
CA TRP A 188 14.15 -2.74 8.74
C TRP A 188 14.96 -1.79 9.63
N LYS A 189 15.36 -2.22 10.84
CA LYS A 189 16.11 -1.37 11.79
C LYS A 189 17.37 -0.78 11.17
N HIS A 190 18.09 -1.56 10.36
CA HIS A 190 19.33 -1.13 9.73
C HIS A 190 19.10 -0.04 8.66
N VAL A 191 17.90 0.04 8.08
CA VAL A 191 17.52 1.05 7.08
C VAL A 191 16.89 2.27 7.75
N LEU A 192 15.99 2.05 8.71
CA LEU A 192 15.20 3.10 9.35
C LEU A 192 15.95 3.82 10.47
N GLY A 193 16.97 3.18 11.07
CA GLY A 193 17.66 3.69 12.25
C GLY A 193 16.89 3.51 13.56
N TYR A 194 15.67 2.98 13.53
CA TYR A 194 14.84 2.67 14.69
C TYR A 194 14.09 1.34 14.52
N THR A 195 13.60 0.78 15.62
CA THR A 195 12.79 -0.45 15.61
C THR A 195 11.31 -0.12 15.55
N ILE A 196 10.56 -0.84 14.71
CA ILE A 196 9.10 -0.83 14.73
C ILE A 196 8.62 -1.89 15.74
N ASN A 197 8.27 -1.46 16.94
CA ASN A 197 7.83 -2.38 18.01
C ASN A 197 6.36 -2.80 17.89
N HIS A 198 5.56 -2.06 17.11
CA HIS A 198 4.18 -2.37 16.77
C HIS A 198 3.96 -1.95 15.32
N PHE A 199 3.86 -2.92 14.43
CA PHE A 199 3.52 -2.65 13.04
C PHE A 199 2.01 -2.45 12.92
N ARG A 200 1.62 -1.21 12.60
CA ARG A 200 0.21 -0.77 12.48
C ARG A 200 0.03 0.10 11.23
N PRO A 201 0.24 -0.48 10.04
CA PRO A 201 0.19 0.31 8.82
C PRO A 201 -1.24 0.74 8.49
N SER A 202 -1.36 1.82 7.71
CA SER A 202 -2.64 2.37 7.26
C SER A 202 -2.76 2.47 5.75
N ALA A 203 -1.72 2.13 4.98
CA ALA A 203 -1.78 2.12 3.52
C ALA A 203 -0.71 1.22 2.90
N ILE A 204 -0.96 0.76 1.67
CA ILE A 204 0.04 0.07 0.84
C ILE A 204 -0.05 0.53 -0.61
N SER A 205 1.09 0.73 -1.25
CA SER A 205 1.15 1.00 -2.69
C SER A 205 2.45 0.48 -3.30
N PHE A 206 2.50 0.38 -4.62
CA PHE A 206 3.71 0.01 -5.37
C PHE A 206 4.01 1.05 -6.45
N SER A 207 5.23 1.59 -6.43
CA SER A 207 5.73 2.43 -7.53
C SER A 207 6.41 1.54 -8.58
N GLY A 208 5.85 1.52 -9.79
CA GLY A 208 6.47 0.87 -10.93
C GLY A 208 7.74 1.57 -11.42
N ILE A 209 7.90 2.87 -11.13
CA ILE A 209 9.06 3.67 -11.50
C ILE A 209 10.24 3.30 -10.61
N ASP A 210 9.98 3.22 -9.30
CA ASP A 210 11.01 2.90 -8.29
C ASP A 210 11.19 1.40 -8.07
N ASN A 211 10.26 0.59 -8.60
CA ASN A 211 10.14 -0.85 -8.35
C ASN A 211 10.15 -1.16 -6.84
N GLN A 212 9.39 -0.38 -6.07
CA GLN A 212 9.38 -0.40 -4.60
C GLN A 212 7.95 -0.38 -4.05
N TRP A 213 7.77 -1.09 -2.94
CA TRP A 213 6.58 -1.00 -2.11
C TRP A 213 6.69 0.16 -1.13
N PHE A 214 5.60 0.87 -0.96
CA PHE A 214 5.40 1.88 0.07
C PHE A 214 4.36 1.36 1.05
N ILE A 215 4.66 1.49 2.34
CA ILE A 215 3.74 1.18 3.43
C ILE A 215 3.79 2.39 4.36
N LEU A 216 2.62 2.91 4.71
CA LEU A 216 2.46 4.01 5.66
C LEU A 216 2.12 3.45 7.04
#